data_AF-A0A7V9BTE2-F1
#
_entry.id   AF-A0A7V9BTE2-F1
#
_cell.length_a   1.000
_cell.length_b   1.000
_cell.length_c   1.000
_cell.angle_alpha   90.00
_cell.angle_beta   90.00
_cell.angle_gamma   90.00
#
_symmetry.space_group_name_H-M   'P 1'
#
loop_
_entity.id
_entity.type
_entity.pdbx_description
1 polymer ?
#
loop_
_entity_poly.entity_id
_entity_poly.type
_entity_poly.pdbx_seq_one_letter_code
_entity_poly.pdbx_strand_id
1 'polypeptide(L)'
;MASVGDAAAILAALQERSFARAGRATRNSFPPERRMDGYLLEQVLRTRSYLVVATTRGDGRPHATPSSFIWLDGKIWLPTEPHTRGPATSRLRRMRRWF
;
A
#
# COMPACT_ATOMS: atom_id res chain seq x y z
N MET A 1 -3.24 16.70 -10.47
CA MET A 1 -3.76 15.31 -10.47
C MET A 1 -3.04 14.56 -11.57
N ALA A 2 -2.35 13.48 -11.25
CA ALA A 2 -1.80 12.57 -12.27
C ALA A 2 -2.95 12.06 -13.15
N SER A 3 -2.75 12.01 -14.47
CA SER A 3 -3.75 11.40 -15.35
C SER A 3 -3.83 9.89 -15.08
N VAL A 4 -4.94 9.24 -15.46
CA VAL A 4 -5.13 7.78 -15.27
C VAL A 4 -3.95 6.98 -15.84
N GLY A 5 -3.42 7.39 -17.00
CA GLY A 5 -2.23 6.77 -17.59
C GLY A 5 -0.95 6.91 -16.75
N ASP A 6 -0.77 8.06 -16.09
CA ASP A 6 0.41 8.31 -15.26
C ASP A 6 0.39 7.47 -13.98
N ALA A 7 -0.79 7.33 -13.35
CA ALA A 7 -0.95 6.55 -12.12
C ALA A 7 -0.70 5.06 -12.37
N ALA A 8 -1.25 4.50 -13.46
CA ALA A 8 -1.02 3.11 -13.85
C ALA A 8 0.47 2.82 -14.06
N ALA A 9 1.20 3.69 -14.75
CA ALA A 9 2.65 3.53 -14.97
C ALA A 9 3.45 3.54 -13.66
N ILE A 10 3.12 4.45 -12.74
CA ILE A 10 3.74 4.52 -11.40
C ILE A 10 3.51 3.23 -10.61
N LEU A 11 2.28 2.72 -10.63
CA LEU A 11 1.90 1.50 -9.92
C LEU A 11 2.59 0.25 -10.48
N ALA A 12 2.68 0.13 -11.81
CA ALA A 12 3.42 -0.95 -12.47
C ALA A 12 4.90 -0.94 -12.03
N ALA A 13 5.55 0.23 -12.06
CA ALA A 13 6.94 0.37 -11.64
C ALA A 13 7.13 0.08 -10.14
N LEU A 14 6.18 0.46 -9.29
CA LEU A 14 6.20 0.16 -7.85
C LEU A 14 6.07 -1.34 -7.58
N GLN A 15 5.17 -2.02 -8.30
CA GLN A 15 4.96 -3.45 -8.16
C GLN A 15 6.23 -4.23 -8.57
N GLU A 16 6.86 -3.88 -9.70
CA GLU A 16 8.09 -4.55 -10.14
C GLU A 16 9.24 -4.38 -9.14
N ARG A 17 9.44 -3.16 -8.60
CA ARG A 17 10.42 -2.95 -7.53
C ARG A 17 10.11 -3.78 -6.27
N SER A 18 8.84 -4.00 -5.97
CA SER A 18 8.41 -4.79 -4.81
C SER A 18 8.69 -6.28 -5.03
N PHE A 19 8.36 -6.82 -6.21
CA PHE A 19 8.63 -8.21 -6.55
C PHE A 19 10.12 -8.53 -6.73
N ALA A 20 10.92 -7.58 -7.20
CA ALA A 20 12.38 -7.72 -7.27
C ALA A 20 13.02 -7.97 -5.90
N ARG A 21 12.40 -7.46 -4.81
CA ARG A 21 12.85 -7.64 -3.43
C ARG A 21 12.10 -8.77 -2.69
N ALA A 22 11.10 -9.38 -3.32
CA ALA A 22 10.25 -10.36 -2.68
C ALA A 22 10.95 -11.71 -2.51
N GLY A 23 10.65 -12.39 -1.40
CA GLY A 23 11.12 -13.74 -1.13
C GLY A 23 10.65 -14.75 -2.17
N ARG A 24 11.30 -15.92 -2.22
CA ARG A 24 10.98 -17.00 -3.17
C ARG A 24 9.51 -17.43 -3.09
N ALA A 25 8.96 -17.56 -1.88
CA ALA A 25 7.57 -17.94 -1.67
C ALA A 25 6.60 -16.97 -2.38
N THR A 26 6.73 -15.66 -2.13
CA THR A 26 5.90 -14.63 -2.77
C THR A 26 6.03 -14.65 -4.29
N ARG A 27 7.25 -14.77 -4.83
CA ARG A 27 7.47 -14.82 -6.29
C ARG A 27 6.84 -16.05 -6.94
N ASN A 28 6.87 -17.20 -6.26
CA ASN A 28 6.24 -18.43 -6.74
C ASN A 28 4.71 -18.37 -6.66
N SER A 29 4.16 -17.77 -5.61
CA SER A 29 2.70 -17.61 -5.46
C SER A 29 2.11 -16.62 -6.46
N PHE A 30 2.89 -15.63 -6.88
CA PHE A 30 2.48 -14.58 -7.82
C PHE A 30 3.54 -14.40 -8.94
N PRO A 31 3.62 -15.36 -9.88
CA PRO A 31 4.50 -15.25 -11.03
C PRO A 31 4.04 -14.10 -11.96
N PRO A 32 4.94 -13.51 -12.78
CA PRO A 32 4.65 -12.30 -13.58
C PRO A 32 3.32 -12.33 -14.33
N GLU A 33 3.02 -13.44 -15.00
CA GLU A 33 1.82 -13.66 -15.80
C GLU A 33 0.51 -13.71 -14.99
N ARG A 34 0.59 -13.81 -13.64
CA ARG A 34 -0.56 -13.79 -12.73
C ARG A 34 -0.65 -12.51 -11.90
N ARG A 35 0.27 -11.56 -12.05
CA ARG A 35 0.23 -10.28 -11.32
C ARG A 35 -0.77 -9.34 -11.97
N MET A 36 -1.38 -8.48 -11.16
CA MET A 36 -2.18 -7.36 -11.69
C MET A 36 -1.25 -6.36 -12.36
N ASP A 37 -1.58 -5.90 -13.56
CA ASP A 37 -0.87 -4.79 -14.19
C ASP A 37 -1.19 -3.45 -13.49
N GLY A 38 -0.50 -2.39 -13.94
CA GLY A 38 -0.67 -1.05 -13.38
C GLY A 38 -2.10 -0.50 -13.48
N TYR A 39 -2.81 -0.83 -14.57
CA TYR A 39 -4.19 -0.37 -14.78
C TYR A 39 -5.15 -1.06 -13.79
N LEU A 40 -5.04 -2.38 -13.64
CA LEU A 40 -5.83 -3.13 -12.68
C LEU A 40 -5.55 -2.71 -11.24
N LEU A 41 -4.28 -2.46 -10.89
CA LEU A 41 -3.91 -1.91 -9.59
C LEU A 41 -4.58 -0.56 -9.34
N GLU A 42 -4.58 0.33 -10.33
CA GLU A 42 -5.23 1.63 -10.21
C GLU A 42 -6.74 1.49 -9.98
N GLN A 43 -7.41 0.63 -10.76
CA GLN A 43 -8.86 0.38 -10.60
C GLN A 43 -9.17 -0.17 -9.20
N VAL A 44 -8.36 -1.10 -8.69
CA VAL A 44 -8.53 -1.64 -7.33
C VAL A 44 -8.35 -0.53 -6.30
N LEU A 45 -7.30 0.29 -6.40
CA LEU A 45 -7.05 1.36 -5.44
C LEU A 45 -8.10 2.48 -5.49
N ARG A 46 -8.75 2.70 -6.63
CA ARG A 46 -9.86 3.66 -6.77
C ARG A 46 -11.19 3.15 -6.21
N THR A 47 -11.41 1.84 -6.22
CA THR A 47 -12.69 1.23 -5.84
C THR A 47 -12.73 0.74 -4.40
N ARG A 48 -11.57 0.51 -3.76
CA ARG A 48 -11.48 -0.01 -2.39
C ARG A 48 -11.29 1.11 -1.38
N SER A 49 -12.05 1.05 -0.29
CA SER A 49 -11.94 2.01 0.83
C SER A 49 -11.01 1.53 1.95
N TYR A 50 -10.49 0.30 1.87
CA TYR A 50 -9.64 -0.29 2.89
C TYR A 50 -8.56 -1.20 2.29
N LEU A 51 -7.46 -1.33 3.01
CA LEU A 51 -6.36 -2.24 2.73
C LEU A 51 -5.97 -2.99 4.01
N VAL A 52 -5.12 -4.01 3.86
CA VAL A 52 -4.49 -4.69 5.00
C VAL A 52 -3.02 -4.30 5.03
N VAL A 53 -2.58 -3.71 6.15
CA VAL A 53 -1.17 -3.38 6.39
C VAL A 53 -0.52 -4.57 7.08
N ALA A 54 0.37 -5.27 6.37
CA ALA A 54 1.16 -6.37 6.91
C ALA A 54 2.58 -5.90 7.29
N THR A 55 2.97 -6.12 8.54
CA THR A 55 4.22 -5.63 9.14
C THR A 55 4.82 -6.68 10.09
N THR A 56 6.05 -6.43 10.51
CA THR A 56 6.71 -7.19 11.57
C THR A 56 6.80 -6.31 12.81
N ARG A 57 6.35 -6.81 13.96
CA ARG A 57 6.47 -6.12 15.24
C ARG A 57 7.93 -6.08 15.70
N GLY A 58 8.23 -5.23 16.68
CA GLY A 58 9.58 -5.11 17.24
C GLY A 58 10.13 -6.40 17.87
N ASP A 59 9.25 -7.35 18.20
CA ASP A 59 9.58 -8.70 18.70
C ASP A 59 9.69 -9.75 17.57
N GLY A 60 9.66 -9.34 16.31
CA GLY A 60 9.78 -10.23 15.15
C GLY A 60 8.48 -10.94 14.75
N ARG A 61 7.37 -10.77 15.50
CA ARG A 61 6.12 -11.45 15.17
C ARG A 61 5.40 -10.78 13.99
N PRO A 62 4.80 -11.56 13.08
CA PRO A 62 4.00 -11.00 11.99
C PRO A 62 2.73 -10.34 12.53
N HIS A 63 2.32 -9.25 11.90
CA HIS A 63 1.14 -8.48 12.29
C HIS A 63 0.43 -7.93 11.06
N ALA A 64 -0.88 -8.10 10.99
CA ALA A 64 -1.72 -7.59 9.91
C ALA A 64 -2.91 -6.85 10.50
N THR A 65 -3.18 -5.64 10.00
CA THR A 65 -4.34 -4.83 10.44
C THR A 65 -5.06 -4.22 9.26
N PRO A 66 -6.40 -4.26 9.21
CA PRO A 66 -7.16 -3.47 8.24
C PRO A 66 -7.00 -1.98 8.56
N SER A 67 -6.90 -1.15 7.52
CA SER A 67 -6.89 0.31 7.65
C SER A 67 -7.60 0.94 6.46
N SER A 68 -8.27 2.07 6.68
CA SER A 68 -8.68 2.93 5.59
C SER A 68 -7.47 3.56 4.93
N PHE A 69 -7.60 3.96 3.66
CA PHE A 69 -6.52 4.61 2.95
C PHE A 69 -7.06 5.56 1.88
N ILE A 70 -6.17 6.45 1.40
CA ILE A 70 -6.35 7.14 0.12
C ILE A 70 -5.09 6.96 -0.73
N TRP A 71 -5.27 6.90 -2.05
CA TRP A 71 -4.18 7.00 -3.01
C TRP A 71 -4.09 8.44 -3.53
N LEU A 72 -2.95 9.09 -3.30
CA LEU A 72 -2.73 10.47 -3.69
C LEU A 72 -1.26 10.67 -4.08
N ASP A 73 -1.03 11.25 -5.25
CA ASP A 73 0.30 11.61 -5.78
C ASP A 73 1.33 10.47 -5.71
N GLY A 74 0.93 9.28 -6.15
CA GLY A 74 1.83 8.12 -6.18
C GLY A 74 2.07 7.47 -4.81
N LYS A 75 1.31 7.86 -3.78
CA LYS A 75 1.49 7.40 -2.40
C LYS A 75 0.18 6.91 -1.78
N ILE A 76 0.31 5.91 -0.92
CA ILE A 76 -0.78 5.45 -0.04
C ILE A 76 -0.67 6.22 1.27
N TRP A 77 -1.76 6.88 1.65
CA TRP A 77 -1.90 7.54 2.94
C TRP A 77 -2.90 6.77 3.78
N LEU A 78 -2.55 6.51 5.03
CA LEU A 78 -3.39 5.80 6.00
C LEU A 78 -3.42 6.59 7.31
N PRO A 79 -4.56 6.61 8.03
CA PRO A 79 -4.66 7.30 9.31
C PRO A 79 -3.78 6.61 10.35
N THR A 80 -3.15 7.40 11.21
CA THR A 80 -2.37 6.89 12.35
C THR A 80 -2.69 7.73 13.59
N GLU A 81 -2.81 7.06 14.73
CA GLU A 81 -2.86 7.75 16.02
C GLU A 81 -1.44 8.07 16.49
N PRO A 82 -1.22 9.23 17.14
CA PRO A 82 -0.01 9.44 17.90
C PRO A 82 0.20 8.27 18.86
N HIS A 83 1.38 7.66 18.83
CA HIS A 83 1.79 6.49 19.63
C HIS A 83 1.42 5.09 19.11
N THR A 84 0.80 4.95 17.93
CA THR A 84 0.69 3.64 17.28
C THR A 84 2.07 3.14 16.84
N ARG A 85 2.55 2.03 17.43
CA ARG A 85 3.83 1.39 17.05
C ARG A 85 3.64 0.54 15.78
N GLY A 86 4.07 1.08 14.64
CA GLY A 86 4.19 0.39 13.35
C GLY A 86 5.03 1.23 12.36
N PRO A 87 5.52 0.67 11.24
CA PRO A 87 6.31 1.41 10.26
C PRO A 87 5.40 2.30 9.40
N ALA A 88 4.73 3.26 10.03
CA ALA A 88 4.10 4.36 9.34
C ALA A 88 5.05 5.54 9.49
N THR A 89 5.79 5.82 8.43
CA THR A 89 6.56 7.07 8.31
C THR A 89 5.61 8.22 8.61
N SER A 90 5.86 8.86 9.73
CA SER A 90 5.01 9.88 10.33
C SER A 90 5.33 11.24 9.71
N ARG A 91 4.34 11.86 9.07
CA ARG A 91 3.90 13.25 9.32
C ARG A 91 2.85 13.69 8.28
N LEU A 92 1.60 13.79 8.73
CA LEU A 92 0.96 15.09 8.84
C LEU A 92 0.09 15.12 10.11
N ARG A 93 0.23 16.20 10.89
CA ARG A 93 -0.55 16.44 12.11
C ARG A 93 -1.93 17.01 11.77
N ARG A 94 -2.91 16.57 12.56
CA ARG A 94 -4.32 17.00 12.71
C ARG A 94 -5.20 16.95 11.45
N MET A 95 -5.92 15.84 11.31
CA MET A 95 -7.34 15.93 11.02
C MET A 95 -8.08 15.87 12.36
N ARG A 96 -8.68 17.00 12.76
CA ARG A 96 -9.61 17.04 13.88
C ARG A 96 -10.99 16.65 13.36
N ARG A 97 -11.61 15.71 14.07
CA ARG A 97 -13.05 15.42 14.16
C ARG A 97 -13.66 14.66 12.98
N TRP A 98 -13.94 13.38 13.21
CA TRP A 98 -15.17 12.72 12.77
C TRP A 98 -15.77 12.03 14.01
N PHE A 99 -17.06 12.31 14.24
CA PHE A 99 -17.85 12.25 15.48
C PHE A 99 -17.58 13.40 16.46
#